data_AF-A0A9X9F2U3-F1
#
_entry.id   AF-A0A9X9F2U3-F1
#
_cell.length_a   1.000
_cell.length_b   1.000
_cell.length_c   1.000
_cell.angle_alpha   90.00
_cell.angle_beta   90.00
_cell.angle_gamma   90.00
#
_symmetry.space_group_name_H-M   'P 1'
#
loop_
_entity.id
_entity.type
_entity.pdbx_description
1 polymer ?
#
loop_
_entity_poly.entity_id
_entity_poly.type
_entity_poly.pdbx_seq_one_letter_code
_entity_poly.pdbx_strand_id
1 'polypeptide(L)'
;MLKRIVQLFFLVIGGALGIYLIPKIINVLDIGAVPLLEGSYVRAIIGAIILFLTTFWLVDYIVQLIKHIEEALVKAPVADVLFGTLGLISGLIVAYLILIPIREFTIPVISTVLQVFFTLLLGYLGFQVGFKKRNELLGLFTLPQRGGKKKNNSENEEVEVEAEKSTTHWKILDTSVIIDGRIADICQTKFL
;
A
#
# COMPACT_ATOMS: atom_id res chain seq x y z
N MET A 1 16.30 20.83 -0.88
CA MET A 1 15.61 20.70 -2.19
C MET A 1 14.09 20.72 -2.08
N LEU A 2 13.45 19.75 -1.41
CA LEU A 2 12.00 19.49 -1.49
C LEU A 2 11.06 20.72 -1.41
N LYS A 3 11.26 21.67 -0.47
CA LYS A 3 10.45 22.92 -0.38
C LYS A 3 10.37 23.67 -1.74
N ARG A 4 11.46 23.75 -2.50
CA ARG A 4 11.50 24.42 -3.81
C ARG A 4 10.70 23.65 -4.88
N ILE A 5 10.69 22.31 -4.82
CA ILE A 5 9.93 21.46 -5.74
C ILE A 5 8.43 21.67 -5.51
N VAL A 6 8.00 21.68 -4.25
CA VAL A 6 6.60 21.99 -3.87
C VAL A 6 6.21 23.41 -4.31
N GLN A 7 7.08 24.41 -4.12
CA GLN A 7 6.85 25.79 -4.58
C GLN A 7 6.71 25.92 -6.10
N LEU A 8 7.54 25.23 -6.89
CA LEU A 8 7.43 25.22 -8.35
C LEU A 8 6.15 24.50 -8.81
N PHE A 9 5.78 23.38 -8.16
CA PHE A 9 4.56 22.63 -8.43
C PHE A 9 3.30 23.49 -8.17
N PHE A 10 3.25 24.19 -7.03
CA PHE A 10 2.16 25.12 -6.69
C PHE A 10 2.09 26.32 -7.65
N LEU A 11 3.23 26.85 -8.13
CA LEU A 11 3.26 27.93 -9.11
C LEU A 11 2.68 27.48 -10.47
N VAL A 12 3.08 26.31 -10.97
CA VAL A 12 2.58 25.76 -12.25
C VAL A 12 1.10 25.42 -12.16
N ILE A 13 0.66 24.76 -11.09
CA ILE A 13 -0.75 24.44 -10.85
C ILE A 13 -1.58 25.71 -10.62
N GLY A 14 -1.03 26.73 -9.95
CA GLY A 14 -1.66 28.03 -9.81
C GLY A 14 -1.90 28.71 -11.16
N GLY A 15 -0.94 28.62 -12.08
CA GLY A 15 -1.12 29.09 -13.46
C GLY A 15 -2.25 28.36 -14.18
N ALA A 16 -2.24 27.03 -14.15
CA ALA A 16 -3.27 26.20 -14.79
C ALA A 16 -4.68 26.45 -14.19
N LEU A 17 -4.81 26.39 -12.86
CA LEU A 17 -6.09 26.62 -12.18
C LEU A 17 -6.56 28.07 -12.33
N GLY A 18 -5.67 29.05 -12.40
CA GLY A 18 -6.00 30.46 -12.65
C GLY A 18 -6.81 30.64 -13.94
N ILE A 19 -6.40 30.00 -15.03
CA ILE A 19 -7.08 30.06 -16.33
C ILE A 19 -8.54 29.56 -16.24
N TYR A 20 -8.79 28.45 -15.53
CA TYR A 20 -10.11 27.83 -15.43
C TYR A 20 -11.00 28.40 -14.33
N LEU A 21 -10.43 28.78 -13.19
CA LEU A 21 -11.19 29.13 -11.98
C LEU A 21 -11.53 30.61 -11.88
N ILE A 22 -10.62 31.51 -12.29
CA ILE A 22 -10.85 32.96 -12.27
C ILE A 22 -12.10 33.38 -13.07
N PRO A 23 -12.33 32.96 -14.33
CA PRO A 23 -13.55 33.33 -15.04
C PRO A 23 -14.81 32.77 -14.38
N LYS A 24 -14.74 31.60 -13.73
CA LYS A 24 -15.87 31.03 -13.00
C LYS A 24 -16.18 31.83 -11.73
N ILE A 25 -15.17 32.38 -11.05
CA ILE A 25 -15.35 33.29 -9.90
C ILE A 25 -15.97 34.61 -10.36
N ILE A 26 -15.44 35.23 -11.42
CA ILE A 26 -15.94 36.49 -11.98
C ILE A 26 -17.43 36.38 -12.33
N ASN A 27 -17.82 35.32 -13.05
CA ASN A 27 -19.22 35.08 -13.46
C ASN A 27 -20.16 34.74 -12.28
N VAL A 28 -19.64 34.27 -11.14
CA VAL A 28 -20.44 33.97 -9.94
C VAL A 28 -20.59 35.20 -9.02
N LEU A 29 -19.63 36.13 -9.07
CA LEU A 29 -19.64 37.36 -8.28
C LEU A 29 -20.22 38.57 -9.04
N ASP A 30 -20.71 38.34 -10.27
CA ASP A 30 -21.25 39.33 -11.22
C ASP A 30 -20.37 40.59 -11.40
N ILE A 31 -19.04 40.39 -11.34
CA ILE A 31 -18.08 41.44 -11.68
C ILE A 31 -18.09 41.57 -13.20
N GLY A 32 -18.67 42.66 -13.71
CA GLY A 32 -18.77 42.94 -15.15
C GLY A 32 -17.43 42.91 -15.89
N ALA A 33 -17.50 42.69 -17.20
CA ALA A 33 -16.34 42.43 -18.06
C ALA A 33 -15.20 43.45 -17.88
N VAL A 34 -14.09 42.97 -17.32
CA VAL A 34 -12.85 43.72 -17.05
C VAL A 34 -11.79 43.30 -18.07
N PRO A 35 -11.49 44.09 -19.11
CA PRO A 35 -10.70 43.62 -20.27
C PRO A 35 -9.30 43.08 -19.93
N LEU A 36 -8.64 43.66 -18.91
CA LEU A 36 -7.34 43.17 -18.41
C LEU A 36 -7.41 41.73 -17.87
N LEU A 37 -8.57 41.30 -17.38
CA LEU A 37 -8.84 39.97 -16.83
C LEU A 37 -9.46 39.01 -17.86
N GLU A 38 -9.57 39.40 -19.13
CA GLU A 38 -9.95 38.48 -20.22
C GLU A 38 -8.75 37.69 -20.75
N GLY A 39 -7.56 38.28 -20.73
CA GLY A 39 -6.32 37.65 -21.19
C GLY A 39 -5.96 36.39 -20.40
N SER A 40 -5.89 35.24 -21.09
CA SER A 40 -5.53 33.94 -20.49
C SER A 40 -4.19 33.99 -19.73
N TYR A 41 -3.19 34.69 -20.28
CA TYR A 41 -1.90 34.91 -19.61
C TYR A 41 -2.01 35.69 -18.30
N VAL A 42 -2.89 36.69 -18.22
CA VAL A 42 -3.10 37.49 -17.00
C VAL A 42 -3.78 36.63 -15.92
N ARG A 43 -4.76 35.82 -16.29
CA ARG A 43 -5.39 34.82 -15.40
C ARG A 43 -4.37 33.81 -14.87
N ALA A 44 -3.49 33.31 -15.73
CA ALA A 44 -2.42 32.40 -15.34
C ALA A 44 -1.44 33.06 -14.36
N ILE A 45 -0.99 34.28 -14.62
CA ILE A 45 -0.07 35.02 -13.74
C ILE A 45 -0.72 35.27 -12.37
N ILE A 46 -1.98 35.73 -12.33
CA ILE A 46 -2.70 35.98 -11.08
C ILE A 46 -2.89 34.69 -10.28
N GLY A 47 -3.34 33.60 -10.92
CA GLY A 47 -3.50 32.30 -10.26
C GLY A 47 -2.19 31.72 -9.73
N ALA A 48 -1.10 31.85 -10.50
CA ALA A 48 0.24 31.43 -10.10
C ALA A 48 0.74 32.22 -8.88
N ILE A 49 0.57 33.55 -8.86
CA ILE A 49 0.94 34.41 -7.73
C ILE A 49 0.14 34.05 -6.48
N ILE A 50 -1.18 33.88 -6.59
CA ILE A 50 -2.05 33.53 -5.44
C ILE A 50 -1.64 32.18 -4.84
N LEU A 51 -1.51 31.12 -5.66
CA LEU A 51 -1.17 29.79 -5.14
C LEU A 51 0.28 29.74 -4.61
N PHE A 52 1.23 30.43 -5.25
CA PHE A 52 2.59 30.61 -4.72
C PHE A 52 2.60 31.33 -3.37
N LEU A 53 1.79 32.38 -3.18
CA LEU A 53 1.64 33.06 -1.89
C LEU A 53 1.09 32.12 -0.80
N THR A 54 0.05 31.33 -1.08
CA THR A 54 -0.46 30.33 -0.11
C THR A 54 0.58 29.24 0.23
N THR A 55 1.55 29.01 -0.66
CA THR A 55 2.59 28.00 -0.44
C THR A 55 3.50 28.35 0.73
N PHE A 56 3.72 29.63 1.06
CA PHE A 56 4.54 30.02 2.22
C PHE A 56 3.99 29.49 3.55
N TRP A 57 2.67 29.25 3.66
CA TRP A 57 2.05 28.65 4.84
C TRP A 57 1.96 27.12 4.73
N LEU A 58 1.63 26.57 3.55
CA LEU A 58 1.40 25.13 3.35
C LEU A 58 2.69 24.29 3.21
N VAL A 59 3.78 24.86 2.71
CA VAL A 59 4.96 24.08 2.25
C VAL A 59 5.60 23.24 3.35
N ASP A 60 5.58 23.71 4.60
CA ASP A 60 6.24 23.01 5.71
C ASP A 60 5.43 21.79 6.16
N TYR A 61 4.10 21.90 6.22
CA TYR A 61 3.21 20.76 6.45
C TYR A 61 3.33 19.70 5.34
N ILE A 62 3.37 20.12 4.08
CA ILE A 62 3.51 19.21 2.93
C ILE A 62 4.88 18.50 2.96
N VAL A 63 5.96 19.23 3.23
CA VAL A 63 7.31 18.66 3.35
C VAL A 63 7.44 17.74 4.56
N GLN A 64 6.78 18.05 5.68
CA GLN A 64 6.73 17.16 6.84
C GLN A 64 5.95 15.88 6.54
N LEU A 65 4.79 15.98 5.87
CA LEU A 65 4.00 14.82 5.43
C LEU A 65 4.80 13.90 4.50
N ILE A 66 5.46 14.47 3.48
CA ILE A 66 6.29 13.69 2.54
C ILE A 66 7.39 12.95 3.30
N LYS A 67 8.08 13.61 4.27
CA LYS A 67 9.08 12.95 5.11
C LYS A 67 8.52 11.82 5.98
N HIS A 68 7.31 11.96 6.53
CA HIS A 68 6.69 10.88 7.32
C HIS A 68 6.36 9.68 6.43
N ILE A 69 5.93 9.90 5.18
CA ILE A 69 5.69 8.85 4.19
C ILE A 69 7.01 8.20 3.75
N GLU A 70 8.05 9.01 3.50
CA GLU A 70 9.41 8.55 3.16
C GLU A 70 9.99 7.66 4.28
N GLU A 71 9.95 8.12 5.53
CA GLU A 71 10.38 7.33 6.68
C GLU A 71 9.57 6.05 6.89
N ALA A 72 8.25 6.10 6.71
CA ALA A 72 7.40 4.91 6.82
C ALA A 72 7.69 3.89 5.70
N LEU A 73 7.94 4.35 4.48
CA LEU A 73 8.24 3.50 3.33
C LEU A 73 9.64 2.87 3.42
N VAL A 74 10.65 3.62 3.89
CA VAL A 74 12.02 3.11 4.10
C VAL A 74 12.07 2.10 5.26
N LYS A 75 11.19 2.21 6.25
CA LYS A 75 11.07 1.24 7.37
C LYS A 75 10.18 0.03 7.04
N ALA A 76 9.48 0.03 5.90
CA ALA A 76 8.59 -1.07 5.51
C ALA A 76 9.38 -2.25 4.89
N PRO A 77 9.06 -3.51 5.24
CA PRO A 77 9.69 -4.66 4.59
C PRO A 77 9.39 -4.69 3.08
N VAL A 78 10.39 -5.02 2.26
CA VAL A 78 10.24 -5.03 0.79
C VAL A 78 9.12 -5.96 0.32
N ALA A 79 8.92 -7.10 1.00
CA ALA A 79 7.82 -8.01 0.72
C ALA A 79 6.45 -7.36 0.94
N ASP A 80 6.26 -6.63 2.05
CA ASP A 80 5.01 -5.92 2.38
C ASP A 80 4.66 -4.89 1.31
N VAL A 81 5.66 -4.16 0.81
CA VAL A 81 5.49 -3.17 -0.27
C VAL A 81 5.16 -3.86 -1.61
N LEU A 82 5.85 -4.95 -1.96
CA LEU A 82 5.62 -5.69 -3.20
C LEU A 82 4.24 -6.37 -3.22
N PHE A 83 3.87 -7.13 -2.19
CA PHE A 83 2.56 -7.79 -2.15
C PHE A 83 1.41 -6.79 -1.92
N GLY A 84 1.64 -5.71 -1.17
CA GLY A 84 0.69 -4.61 -1.05
C GLY A 84 0.42 -3.91 -2.39
N THR A 85 1.46 -3.61 -3.17
CA THR A 85 1.30 -2.98 -4.50
C THR A 85 0.70 -3.92 -5.54
N LEU A 86 1.09 -5.20 -5.57
CA LEU A 86 0.44 -6.21 -6.42
C LEU A 86 -1.05 -6.39 -6.07
N GLY A 87 -1.39 -6.43 -4.78
CA GLY A 87 -2.78 -6.47 -4.31
C GLY A 87 -3.57 -5.22 -4.70
N LEU A 88 -2.97 -4.03 -4.58
CA LEU A 88 -3.55 -2.76 -5.00
C LEU A 88 -3.84 -2.75 -6.51
N ILE A 89 -2.88 -3.17 -7.33
CA ILE A 89 -3.03 -3.27 -8.80
C ILE A 89 -4.16 -4.25 -9.15
N SER A 90 -4.21 -5.42 -8.51
CA SER A 90 -5.29 -6.40 -8.70
C SER A 90 -6.67 -5.82 -8.32
N GLY A 91 -6.75 -5.12 -7.18
CA GLY A 91 -7.96 -4.44 -6.74
C GLY A 91 -8.43 -3.34 -7.70
N LEU A 92 -7.50 -2.57 -8.28
CA LEU A 92 -7.81 -1.56 -9.31
C LEU A 92 -8.25 -2.17 -10.64
N ILE A 93 -7.73 -3.33 -11.03
CA ILE A 93 -8.20 -4.06 -12.23
C ILE A 93 -9.65 -4.53 -12.02
N VAL A 94 -9.97 -5.10 -10.85
CA VAL A 94 -11.34 -5.50 -10.49
C VAL A 94 -12.27 -4.27 -10.43
N ALA A 95 -11.79 -3.15 -9.88
CA ALA A 95 -12.53 -1.89 -9.90
C ALA A 95 -12.83 -1.42 -11.32
N TYR A 96 -11.83 -1.41 -12.21
CA TYR A 96 -11.98 -0.98 -13.59
C TYR A 96 -13.06 -1.77 -14.34
N LEU A 97 -13.11 -3.10 -14.15
CA LEU A 97 -14.16 -3.96 -14.72
C LEU A 97 -15.56 -3.61 -14.20
N ILE A 98 -15.70 -3.37 -12.88
CA ILE A 98 -16.96 -2.95 -12.25
C ILE A 98 -17.37 -1.54 -12.72
N LEU A 99 -16.41 -0.67 -13.03
CA LEU A 99 -16.64 0.68 -13.53
C LEU A 99 -17.21 0.73 -14.96
N ILE A 100 -17.14 -0.36 -15.74
CA ILE A 100 -17.68 -0.39 -17.12
C ILE A 100 -19.19 -0.11 -17.14
N PRO A 101 -20.07 -0.93 -16.53
CA PRO A 101 -21.52 -0.64 -16.51
C PRO A 101 -21.87 0.63 -15.73
N ILE A 102 -21.04 1.04 -14.75
CA ILE A 102 -21.29 2.27 -13.97
C ILE A 102 -21.18 3.53 -14.85
N ARG A 103 -20.39 3.50 -15.94
CA ARG A 103 -20.25 4.61 -16.89
C ARG A 103 -21.50 4.84 -17.75
N GLU A 104 -22.39 3.86 -17.85
CA GLU A 104 -23.63 3.94 -18.64
C GLU A 104 -24.80 4.60 -17.88
N PHE A 105 -24.65 4.87 -16.57
CA PHE A 105 -25.67 5.60 -15.80
C PHE A 105 -25.87 7.03 -16.31
N THR A 106 -27.10 7.34 -16.70
CA THR A 106 -27.54 8.60 -17.31
C THR A 106 -27.44 9.84 -16.41
N ILE A 107 -27.11 9.69 -15.11
CA ILE A 107 -26.92 10.81 -14.19
C ILE A 107 -25.41 10.97 -13.89
N PRO A 108 -24.72 11.97 -14.50
CA PRO A 108 -23.26 12.04 -14.46
C PRO A 108 -22.68 12.16 -13.05
N VAL A 109 -23.39 12.83 -12.13
CA VAL A 109 -22.95 13.03 -10.74
C VAL A 109 -22.91 11.70 -9.98
N ILE A 110 -23.97 10.88 -10.08
CA ILE A 110 -24.01 9.56 -9.44
C ILE A 110 -22.93 8.65 -10.04
N SER A 111 -22.80 8.61 -11.37
CA SER A 111 -21.76 7.82 -12.03
C SER A 111 -20.35 8.22 -11.57
N THR A 112 -20.04 9.52 -11.52
CA THR A 112 -18.73 10.03 -11.06
C THR A 112 -18.45 9.65 -9.61
N VAL A 113 -19.43 9.82 -8.71
CA VAL A 113 -19.27 9.49 -7.28
C VAL A 113 -19.06 7.98 -7.08
N LEU A 114 -19.83 7.12 -7.77
CA LEU A 114 -19.64 5.67 -7.73
C LEU A 114 -18.30 5.24 -8.31
N GLN A 115 -17.86 5.81 -9.44
CA GLN A 115 -16.56 5.52 -10.04
C GLN A 115 -15.40 5.79 -9.07
N VAL A 116 -15.41 6.95 -8.39
CA VAL A 116 -14.41 7.30 -7.36
C VAL A 116 -14.52 6.36 -6.16
N PHE A 117 -15.73 6.12 -5.65
CA PHE A 117 -15.96 5.27 -4.49
C PHE A 117 -15.45 3.83 -4.70
N PHE A 118 -15.85 3.17 -5.80
CA PHE A 118 -15.43 1.79 -6.09
C PHE A 118 -13.93 1.69 -6.35
N THR A 119 -13.33 2.67 -7.03
CA THR A 119 -11.88 2.71 -7.29
C THR A 119 -11.09 2.80 -5.99
N LEU A 120 -11.49 3.69 -5.08
CA LEU A 120 -10.81 3.87 -3.79
C LEU A 120 -11.05 2.67 -2.86
N LEU A 121 -12.30 2.19 -2.76
CA LEU A 121 -12.67 1.03 -1.94
C LEU A 121 -11.92 -0.24 -2.35
N LEU A 122 -11.94 -0.59 -3.65
CA LEU A 122 -11.35 -1.83 -4.14
C LEU A 122 -9.82 -1.74 -4.25
N GLY A 123 -9.25 -0.56 -4.53
CA GLY A 123 -7.81 -0.32 -4.39
C GLY A 123 -7.33 -0.51 -2.94
N TYR A 124 -8.07 0.03 -1.97
CA TYR A 124 -7.78 -0.16 -0.54
C TYR A 124 -7.93 -1.64 -0.11
N LEU A 125 -9.02 -2.31 -0.48
CA LEU A 125 -9.24 -3.72 -0.15
C LEU A 125 -8.19 -4.63 -0.80
N GLY A 126 -7.82 -4.36 -2.06
CA GLY A 126 -6.73 -5.06 -2.76
C GLY A 126 -5.39 -4.91 -2.05
N PHE A 127 -5.01 -3.67 -1.69
CA PHE A 127 -3.82 -3.41 -0.88
C PHE A 127 -3.87 -4.14 0.46
N GLN A 128 -4.99 -4.04 1.19
CA GLN A 128 -5.19 -4.63 2.51
C GLN A 128 -5.09 -6.17 2.47
N VAL A 129 -5.60 -6.82 1.42
CA VAL A 129 -5.44 -8.25 1.19
C VAL A 129 -3.97 -8.57 0.90
N GLY A 130 -3.35 -7.91 -0.08
CA GLY A 130 -1.95 -8.16 -0.47
C GLY A 130 -0.97 -8.00 0.70
N PHE A 131 -1.09 -6.92 1.45
CA PHE A 131 -0.27 -6.62 2.63
C PHE A 131 -0.44 -7.65 3.76
N LYS A 132 -1.69 -8.01 4.12
CA LYS A 132 -1.97 -8.95 5.22
C LYS A 132 -1.76 -10.41 4.86
N LYS A 133 -1.97 -10.80 3.61
CA LYS A 133 -1.86 -12.19 3.13
C LYS A 133 -0.51 -12.50 2.47
N ARG A 134 0.46 -11.57 2.46
CA ARG A 134 1.80 -11.74 1.85
C ARG A 134 2.48 -13.08 2.18
N ASN A 135 2.38 -13.57 3.43
CA ASN A 135 3.03 -14.82 3.85
C ASN A 135 2.37 -16.05 3.23
N GLU A 136 1.04 -16.03 3.06
CA GLU A 136 0.30 -17.08 2.36
C GLU A 136 0.54 -16.99 0.85
N LEU A 137 0.63 -15.78 0.28
CA LEU A 137 1.00 -15.56 -1.13
C LEU A 137 2.42 -16.04 -1.44
N LEU A 138 3.39 -15.79 -0.54
CA LEU A 138 4.74 -16.36 -0.60
C LEU A 138 4.70 -17.89 -0.54
N GLY A 139 3.90 -18.47 0.36
CA GLY A 139 3.71 -19.92 0.48
C GLY A 139 3.12 -20.59 -0.78
N LEU A 140 2.38 -19.85 -1.61
CA LEU A 140 1.89 -20.31 -2.92
C LEU A 140 2.94 -20.18 -4.03
N PHE A 141 3.87 -19.23 -3.93
CA PHE A 141 4.99 -19.05 -4.87
C PHE A 141 6.19 -19.95 -4.56
N THR A 142 6.38 -20.35 -3.31
CA THR A 142 7.27 -21.48 -2.96
C THR A 142 6.65 -22.77 -3.47
N LEU A 143 7.01 -23.18 -4.69
CA LEU A 143 6.61 -24.47 -5.24
C LEU A 143 6.88 -25.58 -4.20
N PRO A 144 5.90 -26.46 -3.89
CA PRO A 144 6.18 -27.65 -3.11
C PRO A 144 7.13 -28.53 -3.93
N GLN A 145 8.42 -28.56 -3.55
CA GLN A 145 9.47 -29.29 -4.27
C GLN A 145 9.24 -30.81 -4.14
N ARG A 146 8.37 -31.32 -5.03
CA ARG A 146 7.80 -32.67 -4.99
C ARG A 146 8.78 -33.73 -5.51
N GLY A 147 9.90 -33.90 -4.82
CA GLY A 147 10.88 -34.95 -5.12
C GLY A 147 12.24 -34.75 -4.45
N GLY A 148 12.43 -35.36 -3.27
CA GLY A 148 13.71 -35.35 -2.56
C GLY A 148 13.67 -36.19 -1.28
N LYS A 149 14.14 -37.44 -1.33
CA LYS A 149 14.24 -38.29 -0.14
C LYS A 149 15.50 -37.94 0.67
N LYS A 150 15.30 -37.63 1.97
CA LYS A 150 16.04 -38.17 3.13
C LYS A 150 17.56 -38.42 2.96
N LYS A 151 18.41 -37.67 3.70
CA LYS A 151 19.40 -38.22 4.68
C LYS A 151 20.39 -37.16 5.26
N ASN A 152 20.31 -36.98 6.58
CA ASN A 152 21.36 -36.68 7.60
C ASN A 152 22.38 -35.51 7.50
N ASN A 153 22.81 -35.11 8.71
CA ASN A 153 23.94 -34.26 9.13
C ASN A 153 23.80 -32.75 8.81
N SER A 154 23.91 -31.84 9.78
CA SER A 154 24.99 -31.56 10.77
C SER A 154 26.18 -30.84 10.10
N GLU A 155 26.77 -29.77 10.66
CA GLU A 155 26.69 -29.18 12.03
C GLU A 155 26.68 -27.62 11.98
N ASN A 156 26.25 -27.00 13.10
CA ASN A 156 26.72 -25.76 13.81
C ASN A 156 27.23 -24.52 13.02
N GLU A 157 27.08 -23.26 13.45
CA GLU A 157 26.65 -22.62 14.73
C GLU A 157 26.35 -21.11 14.47
N GLU A 158 25.40 -20.39 15.08
CA GLU A 158 24.14 -20.77 15.73
C GLU A 158 22.94 -20.00 15.08
N VAL A 159 22.32 -18.89 15.53
CA VAL A 159 22.41 -18.04 16.76
C VAL A 159 21.00 -17.56 17.16
N GLU A 160 20.63 -17.73 18.44
CA GLU A 160 19.43 -17.22 19.16
C GLU A 160 18.02 -17.39 18.53
N VAL A 161 17.24 -18.25 19.22
CA VAL A 161 15.82 -18.07 19.57
C VAL A 161 14.79 -17.85 18.43
N GLU A 162 14.11 -18.93 18.07
CA GLU A 162 12.65 -18.90 18.13
C GLU A 162 12.09 -20.23 18.66
N ALA A 163 10.94 -20.18 19.34
CA ALA A 163 10.36 -21.35 20.00
C ALA A 163 9.66 -22.26 18.98
N GLU A 164 10.40 -23.22 18.42
CA GLU A 164 9.81 -24.29 17.62
C GLU A 164 8.64 -24.94 18.37
N LYS A 165 7.46 -24.89 17.77
CA LYS A 165 6.32 -25.70 18.20
C LYS A 165 6.62 -27.16 17.89
N SER A 166 7.38 -27.80 18.78
CA SER A 166 7.55 -29.24 18.77
C SER A 166 6.19 -29.89 18.62
N THR A 167 6.02 -30.65 17.54
CA THR A 167 4.83 -31.47 17.34
C THR A 167 4.89 -32.58 18.39
N THR A 168 4.26 -32.31 19.54
CA THR A 168 4.22 -33.18 20.73
C THR A 168 3.43 -34.44 20.39
N HIS A 169 4.07 -35.32 19.64
CA HIS A 169 3.56 -36.62 19.26
C HIS A 169 3.58 -37.50 20.50
N TRP A 170 2.49 -37.48 21.24
CA TRP A 170 2.26 -38.37 22.38
C TRP A 170 2.47 -39.81 21.91
N LYS A 171 3.49 -40.47 22.46
CA LYS A 171 3.81 -41.87 22.20
C LYS A 171 3.15 -42.69 23.31
N ILE A 172 2.14 -43.47 22.96
CA ILE A 172 1.49 -44.38 23.91
C ILE A 172 2.47 -45.50 24.25
N LEU A 173 2.68 -45.73 25.54
CA LEU A 173 3.57 -46.76 26.08
C LEU A 173 2.76 -47.71 26.96
N ASP A 174 3.05 -49.01 26.86
CA ASP A 174 2.47 -49.99 27.78
C ASP A 174 3.18 -49.92 29.14
N THR A 175 2.37 -50.03 30.19
CA THR A 175 2.76 -50.17 31.59
C THR A 175 3.83 -51.24 31.81
N SER A 176 3.79 -52.36 31.08
CA SER A 176 4.79 -53.44 31.19
C SER A 176 6.21 -52.96 30.89
N VAL A 177 6.37 -52.10 29.88
CA VAL A 177 7.66 -51.56 29.40
C VAL A 177 8.24 -50.51 30.38
N ILE A 178 7.38 -49.90 31.19
CA ILE A 178 7.77 -48.98 32.27
C ILE A 178 8.20 -49.78 33.51
N ILE A 179 7.43 -50.80 33.90
CA ILE A 179 7.72 -51.65 35.07
C ILE A 179 9.01 -52.45 34.88
N ASP A 180 9.23 -53.01 33.69
CA ASP A 180 10.41 -53.81 33.35
C ASP A 180 11.62 -52.96 32.90
N GLY A 181 11.60 -51.64 33.14
CA GLY A 181 12.71 -50.71 32.94
C GLY A 181 13.13 -50.40 31.49
N ARG A 182 12.80 -51.27 30.51
CA ARG A 182 13.28 -51.24 29.11
C ARG A 182 13.13 -49.90 28.39
N ILE A 183 12.18 -49.05 28.81
CA ILE A 183 12.05 -47.69 28.28
C ILE A 183 13.35 -46.86 28.46
N ALA A 184 14.11 -47.09 29.53
CA ALA A 184 15.40 -46.43 29.74
C ALA A 184 16.44 -46.79 28.67
N ASP A 185 16.47 -48.04 28.21
CA ASP A 185 17.39 -48.49 27.16
C ASP A 185 17.01 -47.88 25.81
N ILE A 186 15.70 -47.84 25.50
CA ILE A 186 15.20 -47.21 24.28
C ILE A 186 15.53 -45.70 24.27
N CYS A 187 15.40 -45.00 25.40
CA CYS A 187 15.85 -43.62 25.55
C CYS A 187 17.37 -43.47 25.31
N GLN A 188 18.19 -44.36 25.86
CA GLN A 188 19.65 -44.35 25.65
C GLN A 188 20.04 -44.53 24.17
N THR A 189 19.29 -45.33 23.40
CA THR A 189 19.51 -45.48 21.95
C THR A 189 19.11 -44.25 21.11
N LYS A 190 18.51 -43.21 21.72
CA LYS A 190 17.94 -42.03 21.02
C LYS A 190 16.94 -42.40 19.91
N PHE A 191 16.17 -43.46 20.14
CA PHE A 191 15.10 -43.91 19.24
C PHE A 191 13.76 -43.17 19.45
N LEU A 192 13.66 -42.36 20.52
CA LEU A 192 12.47 -41.61 20.93
C LEU A 192 12.61 -40.11 20.67
#